data_AF-A0A6M0BYU2-F1
#
_entry.id   AF-A0A6M0BYU2-F1
#
_cell.length_a   1.000
_cell.length_b   1.000
_cell.length_c   1.000
_cell.angle_alpha   90.00
_cell.angle_beta   90.00
_cell.angle_gamma   90.00
#
_symmetry.space_group_name_H-M   'P 1'
#
loop_
_entity.id
_entity.type
_entity.pdbx_description
1 polymer ?
#
loop_
_entity_poly.entity_id
_entity_poly.type
_entity_poly.pdbx_seq_one_letter_code
_entity_poly.pdbx_strand_id
1 'polypeptide(L)'
;PIYEAAKKLNLNLFKGQININFLDITKNAVFYRLGNVFRYPVDDIDGYINSCSVVWTHAPMSSNVVNIIQKFDKLIYIIRDPRDVLISWSNFVFSPYMQRYYPYIISDETDPETYLNNNLKTIVSDWMNHVGGYLKHQKYLHIHFVFYERLLHNFDRELEKILEYLEIDLDEKAQGEIKEKVSFNHMKKDSQNHLRKGKLGQWIDLLSEAQKEEVLEIATPLLKLLNYPLNSYIDSLPELPEKFPENLNLPDGKVVLLKPSNH
;
A
#
# COMPACT_ATOMS: atom_id res chain seq x y z
N PRO A 1 18.47 0.44 15.85
CA PRO A 1 18.59 0.38 14.37
C PRO A 1 19.83 1.15 13.87
N ILE A 2 20.38 0.82 12.70
CA ILE A 2 21.63 1.43 12.17
C ILE A 2 21.46 2.81 11.48
N TYR A 3 20.31 3.49 11.65
CA TYR A 3 19.94 4.71 10.91
C TYR A 3 21.08 5.75 10.83
N GLU A 4 21.70 6.08 11.97
CA GLU A 4 22.77 7.10 12.03
C GLU A 4 24.07 6.67 11.35
N ALA A 5 24.40 5.37 11.38
CA ALA A 5 25.53 4.85 10.64
C ALA A 5 25.24 4.84 9.14
N ALA A 6 24.02 4.45 8.75
CA ALA A 6 23.58 4.41 7.36
C ALA A 6 23.54 5.81 6.70
N LYS A 7 23.24 6.87 7.45
CA LYS A 7 23.29 8.27 6.96
C LYS A 7 24.67 8.70 6.48
N LYS A 8 25.73 8.05 6.97
CA LYS A 8 27.12 8.30 6.56
C LYS A 8 27.53 7.48 5.33
N LEU A 9 26.70 6.54 4.90
CA LEU A 9 26.93 5.73 3.71
C LEU A 9 26.31 6.43 2.50
N ASN A 10 27.03 6.46 1.37
CA ASN A 10 26.48 6.97 0.11
C ASN A 10 25.54 5.93 -0.52
N LEU A 11 24.38 5.74 0.11
CA LEU A 11 23.39 4.75 -0.33
C LEU A 11 22.54 5.32 -1.47
N ASN A 12 22.36 4.55 -2.54
CA ASN A 12 21.40 4.86 -3.60
C ASN A 12 19.97 4.54 -3.13
N LEU A 13 19.54 5.22 -2.07
CA LEU A 13 18.19 5.25 -1.57
C LEU A 13 17.45 6.45 -2.17
N PHE A 14 16.13 6.39 -2.15
CA PHE A 14 15.33 7.54 -2.52
C PHE A 14 15.37 8.62 -1.45
N LYS A 15 15.18 9.88 -1.86
CA LYS A 15 15.21 11.03 -0.97
C LYS A 15 14.18 10.82 0.16
N GLY A 16 14.62 10.95 1.40
CA GLY A 16 13.79 10.76 2.60
C GLY A 16 13.63 9.30 3.07
N GLN A 17 13.90 8.29 2.23
CA GLN A 17 13.72 6.87 2.57
C GLN A 17 14.58 6.42 3.76
N ILE A 18 15.73 7.07 3.97
CA ILE A 18 16.63 6.81 5.10
C ILE A 18 16.04 7.21 6.47
N ASN A 19 15.03 8.09 6.47
CA ASN A 19 14.35 8.57 7.68
C ASN A 19 13.03 7.84 7.93
N ILE A 20 12.70 6.83 7.12
CA ILE A 20 11.48 6.05 7.26
C ILE A 20 11.76 4.84 8.13
N ASN A 21 11.11 4.76 9.29
CA ASN A 21 11.04 3.52 10.05
C ASN A 21 10.09 2.58 9.29
N PHE A 22 10.61 1.48 8.77
CA PHE A 22 9.81 0.52 8.02
C PHE A 22 9.94 -0.86 8.66
N LEU A 23 8.81 -1.47 9.02
CA LEU A 23 8.75 -2.85 9.46
C LEU A 23 8.30 -3.77 8.33
N ASP A 24 9.11 -4.79 8.08
CA ASP A 24 8.74 -5.96 7.30
C ASP A 24 8.36 -7.08 8.27
N ILE A 25 7.05 -7.34 8.34
CA ILE A 25 6.46 -8.29 9.28
C ILE A 25 6.06 -9.53 8.49
N THR A 26 6.75 -10.63 8.76
CA THR A 26 6.42 -11.95 8.20
C THR A 26 5.57 -12.74 9.19
N LYS A 27 5.13 -13.94 8.81
CA LYS A 27 4.38 -14.83 9.71
C LYS A 27 5.13 -15.17 11.02
N ASN A 28 6.46 -15.25 10.96
CA ASN A 28 7.27 -15.81 12.05
C ASN A 28 8.37 -14.86 12.57
N ALA A 29 8.58 -13.71 11.94
CA ALA A 29 9.68 -12.81 12.27
C ALA A 29 9.36 -11.37 11.86
N VAL A 30 9.98 -10.43 12.57
CA VAL A 30 9.87 -8.99 12.32
C VAL A 30 11.25 -8.46 11.95
N PHE A 31 11.30 -7.61 10.93
CA PHE A 31 12.52 -6.97 10.48
C PHE A 31 12.30 -5.48 10.33
N TYR A 32 13.31 -4.66 10.60
CA TYR A 32 13.32 -3.27 10.17
C TYR A 32 14.09 -3.16 8.85
N ARG A 33 13.65 -2.24 8.00
CA ARG A 33 14.25 -1.99 6.68
C ARG A 33 14.76 -0.56 6.53
N LEU A 34 15.81 -0.44 5.73
CA LEU A 34 16.30 0.81 5.17
C LEU A 34 16.28 0.69 3.65
N GLY A 35 15.13 1.08 3.08
CA GLY A 35 14.80 0.78 1.70
C GLY A 35 14.95 -0.72 1.37
N ASN A 36 15.63 -1.01 0.26
CA ASN A 36 15.95 -2.38 -0.16
C ASN A 36 17.41 -2.75 0.14
N VAL A 37 18.17 -1.87 0.80
CA VAL A 37 19.60 -2.07 1.07
C VAL A 37 19.79 -2.92 2.32
N PHE A 38 19.07 -2.59 3.39
CA PHE A 38 19.21 -3.30 4.65
C PHE A 38 17.89 -3.85 5.13
N ARG A 39 17.97 -5.05 5.72
CA ARG A 39 16.88 -5.76 6.37
C ARG A 39 17.49 -6.52 7.56
N TYR A 40 17.14 -6.11 8.77
CA TYR A 40 17.70 -6.67 10.00
C TYR A 40 16.58 -7.12 10.94
N PRO A 41 16.77 -8.23 11.67
CA PRO A 41 15.78 -8.71 12.63
C PRO A 41 15.53 -7.66 13.72
N VAL A 42 14.29 -7.63 14.21
CA VAL A 42 13.88 -6.87 15.40
C VAL A 42 13.61 -7.88 16.51
N ASP A 43 14.58 -8.05 17.40
CA ASP A 43 14.47 -9.01 18.50
C ASP A 43 13.62 -8.45 19.67
N ASP A 44 13.70 -7.14 19.90
CA ASP A 44 12.88 -6.40 20.87
C ASP A 44 11.91 -5.46 20.14
N ILE A 45 10.71 -5.96 19.85
CA ILE A 45 9.68 -5.20 19.13
C ILE A 45 9.10 -4.07 19.97
N ASP A 46 8.98 -4.25 21.29
CA ASP A 46 8.42 -3.22 22.17
C ASP A 46 9.40 -2.06 22.30
N GLY A 47 10.70 -2.34 22.49
CA GLY A 47 11.74 -1.33 22.44
C GLY A 47 11.83 -0.61 21.10
N TYR A 48 11.66 -1.32 19.98
CA TYR A 48 11.61 -0.69 18.65
C TYR A 48 10.44 0.27 18.52
N ILE A 49 9.22 -0.16 18.86
CA ILE A 49 8.00 0.66 18.78
C ILE A 49 8.14 1.90 19.66
N ASN A 50 8.58 1.74 20.91
CA ASN A 50 8.78 2.85 21.85
C ASN A 50 9.84 3.87 21.40
N SER A 51 10.73 3.48 20.47
CA SER A 51 11.75 4.39 19.91
C SER A 51 11.29 5.17 18.66
N CYS A 52 10.09 4.89 18.14
CA CYS A 52 9.60 5.43 16.88
C CYS A 52 8.29 6.22 17.07
N SER A 53 8.17 7.38 16.41
CA SER A 53 6.88 8.10 16.37
C SER A 53 5.96 7.65 15.23
N VAL A 54 6.55 7.22 14.10
CA VAL A 54 5.82 6.76 12.91
C VAL A 54 6.56 5.56 12.34
N VAL A 55 5.82 4.52 11.97
CA VAL A 55 6.34 3.29 11.36
C VAL A 55 5.47 2.89 10.18
N TRP A 56 6.11 2.47 9.09
CA TRP A 56 5.48 2.03 7.86
C TRP A 56 5.55 0.51 7.72
N THR A 57 4.56 -0.09 7.08
CA THR A 57 4.61 -1.49 6.68
C THR A 57 3.74 -1.76 5.46
N HIS A 58 4.10 -2.79 4.70
CA HIS A 58 3.28 -3.36 3.62
C HIS A 58 2.89 -4.81 3.94
N ALA A 59 2.92 -5.19 5.22
CA ALA A 59 2.69 -6.56 5.62
C ALA A 59 1.22 -6.96 5.39
N PRO A 60 0.95 -8.08 4.69
CA PRO A 60 -0.40 -8.61 4.57
C PRO A 60 -0.90 -9.10 5.92
N MET A 61 -2.22 -9.04 6.13
CA MET A 61 -2.81 -9.40 7.41
C MET A 61 -2.49 -10.85 7.80
N SER A 62 -2.01 -11.04 9.02
CA SER A 62 -1.71 -12.34 9.63
C SER A 62 -1.78 -12.21 11.16
N SER A 63 -1.82 -13.32 11.88
CA SER A 63 -1.84 -13.28 13.36
C SER A 63 -0.64 -12.53 13.93
N ASN A 64 0.56 -12.67 13.33
CA ASN A 64 1.73 -11.91 13.77
C ASN A 64 1.57 -10.41 13.48
N VAL A 65 1.04 -10.05 12.30
CA VAL A 65 0.77 -8.64 11.97
C VAL A 65 -0.21 -8.03 12.96
N VAL A 66 -1.33 -8.70 13.27
CA VAL A 66 -2.28 -8.25 14.31
C VAL A 66 -1.57 -8.03 15.64
N ASN A 67 -0.78 -9.01 16.09
CA ASN A 67 -0.05 -8.93 17.36
C ASN A 67 0.91 -7.74 17.45
N ILE A 68 1.49 -7.32 16.33
CA ILE A 68 2.42 -6.20 16.27
C ILE A 68 1.69 -4.87 16.08
N ILE A 69 0.80 -4.75 15.10
CA ILE A 69 0.17 -3.46 14.77
C ILE A 69 -0.77 -2.97 15.86
N GLN A 70 -1.39 -3.87 16.64
CA GLN A 70 -2.24 -3.49 17.77
C GLN A 70 -1.48 -2.83 18.93
N LYS A 71 -0.14 -2.86 18.91
CA LYS A 71 0.72 -2.18 19.89
C LYS A 71 0.90 -0.69 19.57
N PHE A 72 0.45 -0.22 18.40
CA PHE A 72 0.50 1.18 18.01
C PHE A 72 -0.80 1.89 18.36
N ASP A 73 -0.72 3.14 18.82
CA ASP A 73 -1.88 3.92 19.27
C ASP A 73 -2.85 4.27 18.14
N LYS A 74 -2.32 4.52 16.94
CA LYS A 74 -3.08 4.96 15.77
C LYS A 74 -2.64 4.18 14.54
N LEU A 75 -3.61 3.73 13.74
CA LEU A 75 -3.38 2.95 12.52
C LEU A 75 -4.06 3.63 11.34
N ILE A 76 -3.26 4.04 10.35
CA ILE A 76 -3.76 4.60 9.09
C ILE A 76 -3.49 3.59 7.97
N TYR A 77 -4.52 3.22 7.22
CA TYR A 77 -4.40 2.35 6.06
C TYR A 77 -4.79 3.11 4.79
N ILE A 78 -3.94 3.09 3.77
CA ILE A 78 -4.21 3.74 2.48
C ILE A 78 -4.72 2.71 1.47
N ILE A 79 -5.92 2.92 0.94
CA ILE A 79 -6.51 2.14 -0.16
C ILE A 79 -6.35 2.93 -1.47
N ARG A 80 -6.05 2.22 -2.55
CA ARG A 80 -6.03 2.76 -3.91
C ARG A 80 -6.70 1.76 -4.84
N ASP A 81 -7.32 2.27 -5.91
CA ASP A 81 -7.96 1.46 -6.95
C ASP A 81 -6.97 0.39 -7.47
N PRO A 82 -7.34 -0.91 -7.45
CA PRO A 82 -6.46 -2.00 -7.88
C PRO A 82 -5.98 -1.85 -9.32
N ARG A 83 -6.78 -1.20 -10.17
CA ARG A 83 -6.46 -1.00 -11.59
C ARG A 83 -5.33 0.02 -11.77
N ASP A 84 -5.33 1.08 -10.98
CA ASP A 84 -4.20 2.03 -10.95
C ASP A 84 -2.99 1.45 -10.18
N VAL A 85 -3.22 0.58 -9.19
CA VAL A 85 -2.14 -0.16 -8.51
C VAL A 85 -1.41 -1.09 -9.47
N LEU A 86 -2.13 -1.85 -10.30
CA LEU A 86 -1.57 -2.73 -11.35
C LEU A 86 -0.57 -2.00 -12.25
N ILE A 87 -1.00 -0.86 -12.79
CA ILE A 87 -0.17 -0.04 -13.67
C ILE A 87 1.04 0.49 -12.91
N SER A 88 0.82 1.02 -11.70
CA SER A 88 1.89 1.59 -10.87
C SER A 88 2.94 0.53 -10.50
N TRP A 89 2.50 -0.66 -10.10
CA TRP A 89 3.37 -1.77 -9.69
C TRP A 89 4.20 -2.29 -10.88
N SER A 90 3.56 -2.54 -12.01
CA SER A 90 4.24 -3.04 -13.22
C SER A 90 5.33 -2.08 -13.69
N ASN A 91 5.10 -0.77 -13.62
CA ASN A 91 6.14 0.22 -13.92
C ASN A 91 7.23 0.27 -12.83
N PHE A 92 6.87 0.16 -11.56
CA PHE A 92 7.81 0.23 -10.44
C PHE A 92 8.81 -0.94 -10.45
N VAL A 93 8.35 -2.15 -10.76
CA VAL A 93 9.16 -3.36 -10.89
C VAL A 93 10.29 -3.20 -11.93
N PHE A 94 10.06 -2.43 -13.00
CA PHE A 94 11.07 -2.12 -14.02
C PHE A 94 11.91 -0.87 -13.72
N SER A 95 11.72 -0.21 -12.57
CA SER A 95 12.55 0.94 -12.20
C SER A 95 14.02 0.54 -11.97
N PRO A 96 15.01 1.41 -12.24
CA PRO A 96 16.42 1.11 -11.98
C PRO A 96 16.71 0.65 -10.54
N TYR A 97 15.91 1.12 -9.58
CA TYR A 97 15.99 0.71 -8.20
C TYR A 97 15.57 -0.75 -7.99
N MET A 98 14.42 -1.15 -8.53
CA MET A 98 13.96 -2.54 -8.40
C MET A 98 14.88 -3.50 -9.15
N GLN A 99 15.34 -3.14 -10.35
CA GLN A 99 16.31 -3.95 -11.09
C GLN A 99 17.63 -4.14 -10.32
N ARG A 100 18.06 -3.13 -9.56
CA ARG A 100 19.29 -3.22 -8.75
C ARG A 100 19.15 -4.17 -7.57
N TYR A 101 18.04 -4.13 -6.85
CA TYR A 101 17.89 -4.84 -5.57
C TYR A 101 17.13 -6.16 -5.69
N TYR A 102 16.28 -6.30 -6.71
CA TYR A 102 15.45 -7.48 -6.97
C TYR A 102 15.42 -7.84 -8.47
N PRO A 103 16.58 -8.07 -9.11
CA PRO A 103 16.66 -8.34 -10.55
C PRO A 103 15.89 -9.59 -10.98
N TYR A 104 15.66 -10.54 -10.07
CA TYR A 104 14.93 -11.78 -10.32
C TYR A 104 13.42 -11.58 -10.50
N ILE A 105 12.85 -10.43 -10.09
CA ILE A 105 11.40 -10.18 -10.27
C ILE A 105 11.06 -10.01 -11.75
N ILE A 106 12.02 -9.58 -12.56
CA ILE A 106 11.85 -9.31 -14.00
C ILE A 106 12.63 -10.29 -14.89
N SER A 107 13.20 -11.37 -14.35
CA SER A 107 14.23 -12.13 -15.06
C SER A 107 13.77 -12.72 -16.39
N ASP A 108 12.46 -12.95 -16.55
CA ASP A 108 11.87 -13.56 -17.73
C ASP A 108 11.04 -12.59 -18.58
N GLU A 109 11.02 -11.28 -18.24
CA GLU A 109 10.13 -10.30 -18.87
C GLU A 109 10.85 -9.03 -19.31
N THR A 110 10.46 -8.52 -20.48
CA THR A 110 11.21 -7.47 -21.19
C THR A 110 10.72 -6.06 -20.91
N ASP A 111 9.47 -5.91 -20.47
CA ASP A 111 8.82 -4.63 -20.31
C ASP A 111 7.62 -4.68 -19.34
N PRO A 112 7.18 -3.52 -18.81
CA PRO A 112 6.05 -3.43 -17.88
C PRO A 112 4.71 -3.94 -18.42
N GLU A 113 4.48 -3.90 -19.73
CA GLU A 113 3.20 -4.30 -20.33
C GLU A 113 3.09 -5.82 -20.35
N THR A 114 4.15 -6.50 -20.79
CA THR A 114 4.28 -7.96 -20.71
C THR A 114 4.15 -8.46 -19.27
N TYR A 115 4.83 -7.79 -18.31
CA TYR A 115 4.72 -8.12 -16.89
C TYR A 115 3.32 -7.99 -16.35
N LEU A 116 2.65 -6.89 -16.68
CA LEU A 116 1.27 -6.67 -16.26
C LEU A 116 0.37 -7.79 -16.78
N ASN A 117 0.46 -8.14 -18.06
CA ASN A 117 -0.36 -9.18 -18.67
C ASN A 117 -0.19 -10.54 -17.98
N ASN A 118 1.05 -10.94 -17.70
CA ASN A 118 1.33 -12.24 -17.10
C ASN A 118 0.97 -12.30 -15.60
N ASN A 119 1.01 -11.17 -14.90
CA ASN A 119 0.87 -11.11 -13.45
C ASN A 119 -0.44 -10.47 -12.97
N LEU A 120 -1.33 -10.05 -13.87
CA LEU A 120 -2.57 -9.33 -13.54
C LEU A 120 -3.37 -10.04 -12.46
N LYS A 121 -3.72 -11.32 -12.67
CA LYS A 121 -4.52 -12.10 -11.71
C LYS A 121 -3.87 -12.16 -10.33
N THR A 122 -2.56 -12.36 -10.29
CA THR A 122 -1.79 -12.44 -9.04
C THR A 122 -1.84 -11.11 -8.29
N ILE A 123 -1.52 -10.00 -8.97
CA ILE A 123 -1.50 -8.66 -8.35
C ILE A 123 -2.89 -8.25 -7.84
N VAL A 124 -3.95 -8.51 -8.63
CA VAL A 124 -5.33 -8.20 -8.21
C VAL A 124 -5.76 -9.08 -7.03
N SER A 125 -5.41 -10.37 -7.06
CA SER A 125 -5.70 -11.29 -5.94
C SER A 125 -4.96 -10.89 -4.67
N ASP A 126 -3.70 -10.46 -4.78
CA ASP A 126 -2.92 -9.97 -3.65
C ASP A 126 -3.51 -8.67 -3.09
N TRP A 127 -3.94 -7.75 -3.95
CA TRP A 127 -4.67 -6.55 -3.51
C TRP A 127 -5.97 -6.92 -2.78
N MET A 128 -6.75 -7.86 -3.31
CA MET A 128 -7.99 -8.35 -2.70
C MET A 128 -7.75 -8.92 -1.31
N ASN A 129 -6.75 -9.80 -1.19
CA ASN A 129 -6.38 -10.43 0.08
C ASN A 129 -5.87 -9.40 1.08
N HIS A 130 -5.05 -8.45 0.63
CA HIS A 130 -4.46 -7.43 1.48
C HIS A 130 -5.54 -6.48 2.01
N VAL A 131 -6.26 -5.77 1.13
CA VAL A 131 -7.33 -4.83 1.52
C VAL A 131 -8.41 -5.55 2.33
N GLY A 132 -8.83 -6.73 1.87
CA GLY A 132 -9.82 -7.55 2.54
C GLY A 132 -9.42 -7.95 3.96
N GLY A 133 -8.16 -8.35 4.16
CA GLY A 133 -7.62 -8.70 5.46
C GLY A 133 -7.72 -7.56 6.47
N TYR A 134 -7.37 -6.33 6.07
CA TYR A 134 -7.48 -5.15 6.94
C TYR A 134 -8.94 -4.75 7.19
N LEU A 135 -9.83 -4.82 6.19
CA LEU A 135 -11.26 -4.54 6.37
C LEU A 135 -11.93 -5.53 7.34
N LYS A 136 -11.54 -6.80 7.33
CA LYS A 136 -12.03 -7.82 8.29
C LYS A 136 -11.67 -7.49 9.74
N HIS A 137 -10.56 -6.79 9.97
CA HIS A 137 -10.05 -6.48 11.32
C HIS A 137 -10.30 -5.03 11.76
N GLN A 138 -10.94 -4.20 10.92
CA GLN A 138 -11.06 -2.76 11.15
C GLN A 138 -11.67 -2.38 12.50
N LYS A 139 -12.68 -3.12 12.97
CA LYS A 139 -13.43 -2.78 14.18
C LYS A 139 -12.60 -3.04 15.42
N TYR A 140 -11.80 -4.11 15.38
CA TYR A 140 -10.91 -4.50 16.45
C TYR A 140 -9.67 -3.61 16.52
N LEU A 141 -9.15 -3.22 15.35
CA LEU A 141 -7.91 -2.45 15.23
C LEU A 141 -8.11 -0.93 15.18
N HIS A 142 -9.35 -0.44 15.17
CA HIS A 142 -9.67 0.99 15.09
C HIS A 142 -8.94 1.72 13.94
N ILE A 143 -8.88 1.09 12.77
CA ILE A 143 -8.11 1.58 11.61
C ILE A 143 -8.82 2.78 10.96
N HIS A 144 -8.07 3.85 10.70
CA HIS A 144 -8.50 4.94 9.84
C HIS A 144 -8.12 4.65 8.38
N PHE A 145 -9.12 4.44 7.53
CA PHE A 145 -8.90 4.21 6.10
C PHE A 145 -8.89 5.53 5.34
N VAL A 146 -7.86 5.69 4.50
CA VAL A 146 -7.69 6.82 3.59
C VAL A 146 -7.72 6.30 2.17
N PHE A 147 -8.55 6.90 1.33
CA PHE A 147 -8.56 6.58 -0.10
C PHE A 147 -7.65 7.54 -0.85
N TYR A 148 -6.70 6.98 -1.59
CA TYR A 148 -5.79 7.76 -2.44
C TYR A 148 -6.57 8.67 -3.40
N GLU A 149 -7.71 8.19 -3.92
CA GLU A 149 -8.53 8.95 -4.84
C GLU A 149 -9.14 10.21 -4.20
N ARG A 150 -9.52 10.11 -2.92
CA ARG A 150 -10.08 11.24 -2.16
C ARG A 150 -9.01 12.27 -1.81
N LEU A 151 -7.79 11.82 -1.48
CA LEU A 151 -6.63 12.70 -1.27
C LEU A 151 -6.35 13.55 -2.52
N LEU A 152 -6.46 12.96 -3.72
CA LEU A 152 -6.28 13.70 -4.97
C LEU A 152 -7.45 14.65 -5.27
N HIS A 153 -8.67 14.26 -4.91
CA HIS A 153 -9.86 15.07 -5.19
C HIS A 153 -9.99 16.28 -4.26
N ASN A 154 -9.83 16.08 -2.95
CA ASN A 154 -9.91 17.15 -1.95
C ASN A 154 -8.95 16.86 -0.79
N PHE A 155 -7.69 17.27 -0.99
CA PHE A 155 -6.62 17.05 -0.02
C PHE A 155 -6.93 17.66 1.35
N ASP A 156 -7.42 18.91 1.39
CA ASP A 156 -7.62 19.64 2.65
C ASP A 156 -8.62 18.91 3.56
N ARG A 157 -9.75 18.47 3.00
CA ARG A 157 -10.77 17.72 3.73
C ARG A 157 -10.25 16.38 4.25
N GLU A 158 -9.44 15.67 3.47
CA GLU A 158 -8.89 14.39 3.91
C GLU A 158 -7.73 14.58 4.90
N LEU A 159 -6.97 15.68 4.82
CA LEU A 159 -5.97 16.06 5.83
C LEU A 159 -6.65 16.38 7.17
N GLU A 160 -7.73 17.16 7.18
CA GLU A 160 -8.50 17.46 8.40
C GLU A 160 -8.93 16.18 9.14
N LYS A 161 -9.48 15.20 8.42
CA LYS A 161 -9.87 13.91 9.00
C LYS A 161 -8.70 13.12 9.58
N ILE A 162 -7.55 13.15 8.90
CA ILE A 162 -6.33 12.50 9.39
C ILE A 162 -5.86 13.18 10.67
N LEU A 163 -5.85 14.52 10.72
CA LEU A 163 -5.47 15.29 11.90
C LEU A 163 -6.42 15.04 13.08
N GLU A 164 -7.73 15.00 12.82
CA GLU A 164 -8.74 14.65 13.82
C GLU A 164 -8.52 13.24 14.37
N TYR A 165 -8.30 12.24 13.50
CA TYR A 165 -8.03 10.87 13.94
C TYR A 165 -6.74 10.75 14.76
N LEU A 166 -5.70 11.49 14.38
CA LEU A 166 -4.41 11.53 15.07
C LEU A 166 -4.43 12.40 16.32
N GLU A 167 -5.49 13.18 16.56
CA GLU A 167 -5.60 14.15 17.66
C GLU A 167 -4.47 15.19 17.61
N ILE A 168 -4.15 15.69 16.41
CA ILE A 168 -3.11 16.69 16.17
C ILE A 168 -3.74 18.00 15.71
N ASP A 169 -3.54 19.05 16.48
CA ASP A 169 -3.91 20.41 16.10
C ASP A 169 -2.78 21.08 15.31
N LEU A 170 -3.07 21.52 14.08
CA LEU A 170 -2.17 22.30 13.23
C LEU A 170 -2.84 23.60 12.81
N ASP A 171 -2.09 24.70 12.84
CA ASP A 171 -2.56 25.96 12.28
C ASP A 171 -2.65 25.92 10.74
N GLU A 172 -3.40 26.85 10.15
CA GLU A 172 -3.62 26.91 8.70
C GLU A 172 -2.30 27.03 7.92
N LYS A 173 -1.28 27.68 8.51
CA LYS A 173 0.02 27.85 7.89
C LYS A 173 0.75 26.50 7.76
N ALA A 174 0.81 25.73 8.84
CA ALA A 174 1.42 24.40 8.86
C ALA A 174 0.69 23.43 7.92
N GLN A 175 -0.64 23.49 7.87
CA GLN A 175 -1.43 22.71 6.91
C GLN A 175 -1.13 23.12 5.46
N GLY A 176 -0.99 24.43 5.19
CA GLY A 176 -0.57 24.95 3.89
C GLY A 176 0.83 24.46 3.47
N GLU A 177 1.79 24.46 4.40
CA GLU A 177 3.14 23.93 4.15
C GLU A 177 3.13 22.42 3.85
N ILE A 178 2.30 21.65 4.55
CA ILE A 178 2.12 20.22 4.26
C ILE A 178 1.59 20.05 2.83
N LYS A 179 0.50 20.76 2.48
CA LYS A 179 -0.12 20.71 1.16
C LYS A 179 0.86 21.03 0.04
N GLU A 180 1.71 22.04 0.22
CA GLU A 180 2.73 22.40 -0.75
C GLU A 180 3.75 21.27 -0.94
N LYS A 181 4.29 20.73 0.17
CA LYS A 181 5.30 19.67 0.18
C LYS A 181 4.79 18.36 -0.42
N VAL A 182 3.53 18.01 -0.16
CA VAL A 182 2.91 16.77 -0.68
C VAL A 182 2.24 16.97 -2.05
N SER A 183 2.30 18.18 -2.62
CA SER A 183 1.81 18.40 -3.97
C SER A 183 2.60 17.56 -4.98
N PHE A 184 1.91 16.97 -5.95
CA PHE A 184 2.55 16.11 -6.95
C PHE A 184 3.73 16.78 -7.66
N ASN A 185 3.63 18.09 -7.92
CA ASN A 185 4.69 18.86 -8.55
C ASN A 185 5.94 18.99 -7.67
N HIS A 186 5.77 19.15 -6.35
CA HIS A 186 6.88 19.20 -5.41
C HIS A 186 7.49 17.81 -5.23
N MET A 187 6.66 16.79 -4.99
CA MET A 187 7.14 15.42 -4.79
C MET A 187 7.81 14.83 -6.03
N LYS A 188 7.34 15.16 -7.25
CA LYS A 188 7.97 14.70 -8.51
C LYS A 188 9.34 15.32 -8.73
N LYS A 189 9.56 16.58 -8.33
CA LYS A 189 10.90 17.19 -8.35
C LYS A 189 11.86 16.46 -7.40
N ASP A 190 11.35 15.98 -6.28
CA ASP A 190 12.12 15.24 -5.27
C ASP A 190 12.30 13.74 -5.59
N SER A 191 11.46 13.17 -6.46
CA SER A 191 11.37 11.72 -6.71
C SER A 191 11.06 11.39 -8.18
N GLN A 192 11.86 11.90 -9.12
CA GLN A 192 11.55 11.89 -10.57
C GLN A 192 11.24 10.49 -11.15
N ASN A 193 11.81 9.42 -10.59
CA ASN A 193 11.65 8.04 -11.08
C ASN A 193 10.54 7.24 -10.36
N HIS A 194 9.82 7.85 -9.43
CA HIS A 194 8.79 7.18 -8.61
C HIS A 194 7.38 7.65 -8.87
N LEU A 195 7.22 8.93 -9.21
CA LEU A 195 5.93 9.55 -9.37
C LEU A 195 5.62 9.72 -10.85
N ARG A 196 5.01 8.68 -11.43
CA ARG A 196 4.69 8.62 -12.86
C ARG A 196 3.69 9.71 -13.25
N LYS A 197 2.48 9.67 -12.67
CA LYS A 197 1.39 10.64 -12.82
C LYS A 197 0.48 10.58 -11.58
N GLY A 198 0.15 11.72 -10.97
CA GLY A 198 -0.79 11.85 -9.84
C GLY A 198 -2.22 12.04 -10.31
N LYS A 199 -2.63 11.30 -11.35
CA LYS A 199 -3.96 11.41 -11.95
C LYS A 199 -4.84 10.26 -11.49
N LEU A 200 -6.10 10.58 -11.23
CA LEU A 200 -7.19 9.63 -11.00
C LEU A 200 -7.51 8.87 -12.29
N GLY A 201 -7.79 7.57 -12.18
CA GLY A 201 -8.42 6.79 -13.25
C GLY A 201 -7.54 6.55 -14.47
N GLN A 202 -6.23 6.39 -14.30
CA GLN A 202 -5.31 6.18 -15.44
C GLN A 202 -5.62 4.87 -16.15
N TRP A 203 -6.14 3.91 -15.39
CA TRP A 203 -6.59 2.64 -15.90
C TRP A 203 -7.68 2.73 -16.97
N ILE A 204 -8.47 3.80 -17.01
CA ILE A 204 -9.50 4.00 -18.05
C ILE A 204 -8.86 4.03 -19.43
N ASP A 205 -7.75 4.77 -19.55
CA ASP A 205 -7.05 4.98 -20.83
C ASP A 205 -5.97 3.91 -21.10
N LEU A 206 -5.43 3.29 -20.05
CA LEU A 206 -4.22 2.47 -20.14
C LEU A 206 -4.46 0.97 -20.09
N LEU A 207 -5.57 0.50 -19.51
CA LEU A 207 -5.91 -0.92 -19.55
C LEU A 207 -6.76 -1.22 -20.80
N SER A 208 -6.52 -2.37 -21.41
CA SER A 208 -7.42 -2.90 -22.45
C SER A 208 -8.76 -3.33 -21.84
N GLU A 209 -9.80 -3.45 -22.66
CA GLU A 209 -11.11 -3.94 -22.17
C GLU A 209 -11.01 -5.34 -21.56
N ALA A 210 -10.21 -6.24 -22.15
CA ALA A 210 -9.98 -7.58 -21.60
C ALA A 210 -9.32 -7.54 -20.21
N GLN A 211 -8.33 -6.66 -20.00
CA GLN A 211 -7.71 -6.49 -18.68
C GLN A 211 -8.70 -5.91 -17.67
N LYS A 212 -9.57 -4.97 -18.08
CA LYS A 212 -10.61 -4.41 -17.21
C LYS A 212 -11.62 -5.48 -16.80
N GLU A 213 -12.08 -6.29 -17.73
CA GLU A 213 -12.98 -7.43 -17.48
C GLU A 213 -12.35 -8.43 -16.49
N GLU A 214 -11.09 -8.80 -16.71
CA GLU A 214 -10.37 -9.74 -15.84
C GLU A 214 -10.19 -9.19 -14.41
N VAL A 215 -9.93 -7.89 -14.26
CA VAL A 215 -9.93 -7.26 -12.94
C VAL A 215 -11.30 -7.34 -12.29
N LEU A 216 -12.38 -7.08 -13.05
CA LEU A 216 -13.75 -7.14 -12.52
C LEU A 216 -14.12 -8.57 -12.10
N GLU A 217 -13.71 -9.61 -12.83
CA GLU A 217 -13.96 -11.00 -12.44
C GLU A 217 -13.43 -11.32 -11.04
N ILE A 218 -12.28 -10.74 -10.67
CA ILE A 218 -11.59 -11.01 -9.40
C ILE A 218 -12.04 -10.03 -8.30
N ALA A 219 -12.05 -8.74 -8.61
CA ALA A 219 -12.11 -7.66 -7.62
C ALA A 219 -13.50 -7.06 -7.40
N THR A 220 -14.51 -7.43 -8.20
CA THR A 220 -15.88 -6.89 -8.08
C THR A 220 -16.41 -6.85 -6.64
N PRO A 221 -16.23 -7.88 -5.78
CA PRO A 221 -16.76 -7.83 -4.41
C PRO A 221 -16.23 -6.65 -3.59
N LEU A 222 -14.91 -6.38 -3.63
CA LEU A 222 -14.33 -5.24 -2.90
C LEU A 222 -14.55 -3.92 -3.62
N LEU A 223 -14.53 -3.89 -4.95
CA LEU A 223 -14.82 -2.67 -5.70
C LEU A 223 -16.23 -2.16 -5.37
N LYS A 224 -17.23 -3.05 -5.34
CA LYS A 224 -18.59 -2.70 -4.91
C LYS A 224 -18.65 -2.28 -3.45
N LEU A 225 -18.00 -3.02 -2.56
CA LEU A 225 -18.01 -2.72 -1.12
C LEU A 225 -17.43 -1.33 -0.83
N LEU A 226 -16.40 -0.93 -1.56
CA LEU A 226 -15.65 0.31 -1.37
C LEU A 226 -16.11 1.44 -2.31
N ASN A 227 -17.25 1.26 -2.99
CA ASN A 227 -17.83 2.23 -3.94
C ASN A 227 -16.85 2.69 -5.03
N TYR A 228 -15.99 1.79 -5.52
CA TYR A 228 -15.19 2.06 -6.72
C TYR A 228 -16.05 1.90 -7.97
N PRO A 229 -15.87 2.76 -9.01
CA PRO A 229 -16.61 2.64 -10.25
C PRO A 229 -16.30 1.33 -10.97
N LEU A 230 -17.32 0.63 -11.44
CA LEU A 230 -17.17 -0.61 -12.22
C LEU A 230 -17.18 -0.37 -13.73
N ASN A 231 -17.64 0.80 -14.16
CA ASN A 231 -17.65 1.24 -15.54
C ASN A 231 -16.34 1.96 -15.88
N SER A 232 -16.03 2.13 -17.17
CA SER A 232 -14.82 2.80 -17.66
C SER A 232 -14.87 4.34 -17.56
N TYR A 233 -15.49 4.90 -16.52
CA TYR A 233 -15.47 6.32 -16.18
C TYR A 233 -15.52 6.51 -14.65
N ILE A 234 -15.27 7.73 -14.17
CA ILE A 234 -15.36 8.04 -12.73
C ILE A 234 -16.65 8.84 -12.51
N ASP A 235 -17.68 8.19 -11.98
CA ASP A 235 -18.94 8.82 -11.56
C ASP A 235 -19.05 9.03 -10.06
N SER A 236 -18.18 8.39 -9.29
CA SER A 236 -18.22 8.34 -7.84
C SER A 236 -16.79 8.27 -7.28
N LEU A 237 -16.62 8.75 -6.05
CA LEU A 237 -15.39 8.57 -5.28
C LEU A 237 -15.56 7.36 -4.36
N PRO A 238 -14.48 6.60 -4.13
CA PRO A 238 -14.54 5.46 -3.24
C PRO A 238 -14.79 5.89 -1.80
N GLU A 239 -15.48 5.05 -1.06
CA GLU A 239 -15.81 5.27 0.34
C GLU A 239 -16.04 3.95 1.07
N LEU A 240 -15.92 3.98 2.40
CA LEU A 240 -16.33 2.84 3.20
C LEU A 240 -17.87 2.74 3.22
N PRO A 241 -18.44 1.53 3.28
CA PRO A 241 -19.88 1.37 3.44
C PRO A 241 -20.33 1.90 4.80
N GLU A 242 -21.56 2.44 4.87
CA GLU A 242 -22.15 2.87 6.15
C GLU A 242 -22.24 1.73 7.18
N LYS A 243 -22.46 0.50 6.69
CA LYS A 243 -22.49 -0.72 7.49
C LYS A 243 -21.70 -1.81 6.78
N PHE A 244 -20.72 -2.35 7.48
CA PHE A 244 -20.03 -3.54 7.01
C PHE A 244 -20.95 -4.76 7.13
N PRO A 245 -20.97 -5.64 6.12
CA PRO A 245 -21.72 -6.89 6.22
C PRO A 245 -21.16 -7.73 7.38
N GLU A 246 -22.06 -8.34 8.17
CA GLU A 246 -21.71 -9.11 9.38
C GLU A 246 -20.72 -10.24 9.11
N ASN A 247 -20.78 -10.82 7.92
CA ASN A 247 -19.78 -11.75 7.39
C ASN A 247 -19.21 -11.16 6.10
N LEU A 248 -18.03 -10.54 6.20
CA LEU A 248 -17.25 -10.14 5.02
C LEU A 248 -16.71 -11.43 4.35
N ASN A 249 -17.58 -12.15 3.63
CA ASN A 249 -17.23 -13.30 2.79
C ASN A 249 -16.48 -12.82 1.55
N LEU A 250 -15.32 -12.20 1.77
CA LEU A 250 -14.31 -12.10 0.73
C LEU A 250 -13.74 -13.49 0.53
N PRO A 251 -13.46 -13.90 -0.72
CA PRO A 251 -12.80 -15.17 -0.96
C PRO A 251 -11.53 -15.18 -0.09
N ASP A 252 -11.52 -16.00 0.96
CA ASP A 252 -10.27 -16.39 1.57
C ASP A 252 -9.52 -17.05 0.43
N GLY A 253 -8.39 -16.46 0.01
CA GLY A 253 -7.54 -17.02 -1.02
C GLY A 253 -7.46 -18.53 -0.80
N LYS A 254 -7.99 -19.31 -1.75
CA LYS A 254 -8.23 -20.74 -1.57
C LYS A 254 -6.93 -21.41 -1.11
N VAL A 255 -6.82 -21.74 0.19
CA VAL A 255 -5.81 -22.66 0.67
C VAL A 255 -6.35 -24.05 0.39
N VAL A 256 -6.00 -24.60 -0.77
CA VAL A 256 -6.20 -26.02 -1.03
C VAL A 256 -5.18 -26.78 -0.19
N LEU A 257 -5.60 -27.26 0.98
CA LEU A 257 -4.82 -28.22 1.76
C LEU A 257 -5.04 -29.62 1.17
N LEU A 258 -4.11 -30.08 0.34
CA LEU A 258 -4.04 -31.49 -0.06
C LEU A 258 -3.32 -32.27 1.06
N LYS A 259 -4.01 -33.28 1.60
CA LYS A 259 -3.42 -34.26 2.52
C LYS A 259 -2.47 -35.18 1.73
N PRO A 260 -1.31 -35.61 2.26
CA PRO A 260 -0.60 -36.73 1.65
C PRO A 260 -1.48 -37.98 1.80
N SER A 261 -1.95 -38.52 0.68
CA SER A 261 -2.48 -39.87 0.65
C SER A 261 -1.30 -40.85 0.73
N ASN A 262 -1.06 -41.38 1.93
CA ASN A 262 -0.37 -42.66 2.06
C ASN A 262 -1.37 -43.75 1.65
N HIS A 263 -1.20 -44.28 0.45
CA HIS A 263 -1.36 -45.70 0.10
C HIS A 263 -0.65 -45.96 -1.23
#